data_AF-A0A2T5GGJ4-F1
#
_entry.id   AF-A0A2T5GGJ4-F1
#
_cell.length_a   1.000
_cell.length_b   1.000
_cell.length_c   1.000
_cell.angle_alpha   90.00
_cell.angle_beta   90.00
_cell.angle_gamma   90.00
#
_symmetry.space_group_name_H-M   'P 1'
#
loop_
_entity.id
_entity.type
_entity.pdbx_description
1 polymer ?
#
loop_
_entity_poly.entity_id
_entity_poly.type
_entity_poly.pdbx_seq_one_letter_code
_entity_poly.pdbx_strand_id
1 'polypeptide(L)'
;MTRKISISGTVEKWVWSNPHSWLYIRTTKPGGAQEIWGFEAGSAGMLARSGWNSGDMKTGDKVTVTASPSRNGRTVGLISEVKLASGKVLGAGFGAPPPGVAPGN
;
A
#
# COMPACT_ATOMS: atom_id res chain seq x y z
N MET A 1 -13.28 -3.44 14.58
CA MET A 1 -11.84 -3.80 14.48
C MET A 1 -11.58 -4.34 13.08
N THR A 2 -11.06 -3.50 12.19
CA THR A 2 -10.76 -3.90 10.81
C THR A 2 -9.49 -4.75 10.83
N ARG A 3 -9.59 -6.05 10.56
CA ARG A 3 -8.40 -6.93 10.48
C ARG A 3 -7.54 -6.48 9.30
N LYS A 4 -6.34 -6.00 9.59
CA LYS A 4 -5.34 -5.70 8.57
C LYS A 4 -4.64 -7.01 8.18
N ILE A 5 -4.33 -7.14 6.90
CA ILE A 5 -3.49 -8.20 6.35
C ILE A 5 -2.20 -7.59 5.84
N SER A 6 -1.11 -8.35 5.92
CA SER A 6 0.17 -7.98 5.34
C SER A 6 0.46 -8.92 4.17
N ILE A 7 0.64 -8.36 2.98
CA ILE A 7 0.91 -9.10 1.76
C ILE A 7 2.22 -8.60 1.17
N SER A 8 3.19 -9.49 1.05
CA SER A 8 4.41 -9.24 0.30
C SER A 8 4.23 -9.67 -1.15
N GLY A 9 4.70 -8.85 -2.08
CA GLY A 9 4.59 -9.13 -3.50
C GLY A 9 5.47 -8.23 -4.34
N THR A 10 5.42 -8.46 -5.64
CA THR A 10 6.09 -7.65 -6.65
C THR A 10 5.11 -6.64 -7.22
N VAL A 11 5.48 -5.37 -7.32
CA VAL A 11 4.66 -4.34 -7.95
C VAL A 11 4.45 -4.72 -9.41
N GLU A 12 3.19 -4.93 -9.77
CA GLU A 12 2.78 -5.12 -11.16
C GLU A 12 2.53 -3.76 -11.82
N LYS A 13 1.80 -2.89 -11.11
CA LYS A 13 1.40 -1.58 -11.62
C LYS A 13 1.21 -0.59 -10.48
N TRP A 14 1.76 0.60 -10.65
CA TRP A 14 1.55 1.73 -9.76
C TRP A 14 0.83 2.85 -10.49
N VAL A 15 -0.37 3.21 -10.03
CA VAL A 15 -1.19 4.28 -10.58
C VAL A 15 -1.18 5.44 -9.61
N TRP A 16 -0.34 6.42 -9.90
CA TRP A 16 -0.28 7.68 -9.17
C TRP A 16 -1.28 8.66 -9.77
N SER A 17 -2.47 8.78 -9.17
CA SER A 17 -3.55 9.59 -9.72
C SER A 17 -4.37 10.31 -8.65
N ASN A 18 -5.20 11.25 -9.09
CA ASN A 18 -6.16 12.00 -8.31
C ASN A 18 -7.55 11.73 -8.91
N PRO A 19 -8.58 11.31 -8.15
CA PRO A 19 -8.73 11.36 -6.69
C PRO A 19 -8.10 10.22 -5.88
N HIS A 20 -7.85 9.05 -6.49
CA HIS A 20 -7.31 7.88 -5.78
C HIS A 20 -6.14 7.26 -6.54
N SER A 21 -5.08 6.93 -5.80
CA SER A 21 -3.95 6.15 -6.32
C SER A 21 -4.18 4.66 -6.07
N TRP A 22 -3.64 3.82 -6.95
CA TRP A 22 -3.83 2.36 -6.90
C TRP A 22 -2.51 1.62 -7.05
N LEU A 23 -2.28 0.67 -6.15
CA LEU A 23 -1.12 -0.22 -6.18
C LEU A 23 -1.57 -1.65 -6.48
N TYR A 24 -1.12 -2.18 -7.61
CA TYR A 24 -1.31 -3.58 -7.96
C TYR A 24 -0.03 -4.34 -7.69
N ILE A 25 -0.11 -5.37 -6.86
CA ILE A 25 1.01 -6.28 -6.62
C ILE A 25 0.63 -7.70 -7.01
N ARG A 26 1.61 -8.42 -7.51
CA ARG A 26 1.56 -9.86 -7.73
C ARG A 26 2.16 -10.55 -6.51
N THR A 27 1.40 -11.43 -5.87
CA THR A 27 1.89 -12.25 -4.75
C THR A 27 1.75 -13.73 -5.09
N THR A 28 2.62 -14.55 -4.53
CA THR A 28 2.59 -16.00 -4.71
C THR A 28 2.05 -16.64 -3.45
N LYS A 29 0.92 -17.33 -3.55
CA LYS A 29 0.30 -18.05 -2.44
C LYS A 29 1.11 -19.30 -2.07
N PRO A 30 0.95 -19.80 -0.82
CA PRO A 30 1.35 -21.15 -0.47
C PRO A 30 0.66 -22.14 -1.43
N GLY A 31 1.43 -22.86 -2.24
CA GLY A 31 0.93 -23.71 -3.33
C GLY A 31 1.32 -23.24 -4.75
N GLY A 32 2.05 -22.13 -4.88
CA GLY A 32 2.65 -21.69 -6.14
C GLY A 32 1.73 -20.90 -7.07
N ALA A 33 0.43 -20.79 -6.73
CA ALA A 33 -0.50 -19.96 -7.46
C ALA A 33 -0.16 -18.47 -7.29
N GLN A 34 -0.08 -17.74 -8.40
CA GLN A 34 0.06 -16.29 -8.39
C GLN A 34 -1.30 -15.62 -8.37
N GLU A 35 -1.45 -14.57 -7.58
CA GLU A 35 -2.63 -13.72 -7.58
C GLU A 35 -2.24 -12.25 -7.64
N ILE A 36 -3.12 -11.42 -8.20
CA ILE A 36 -2.94 -9.97 -8.26
C ILE A 36 -3.85 -9.34 -7.21
N TRP A 37 -3.24 -8.56 -6.32
CA TRP A 37 -3.93 -7.72 -5.35
C TRP A 37 -3.93 -6.27 -5.78
N GLY A 38 -5.10 -5.64 -5.78
CA GLY A 38 -5.26 -4.21 -6.03
C GLY A 38 -5.54 -3.45 -4.74
N PHE A 39 -4.66 -2.55 -4.35
CA PHE A 39 -4.84 -1.75 -3.15
C PHE A 39 -5.09 -0.29 -3.47
N GLU A 40 -6.10 0.27 -2.82
CA GLU A 40 -6.47 1.67 -2.94
C GLU A 40 -5.72 2.50 -1.90
N ALA A 41 -5.20 3.65 -2.34
CA ALA A 41 -4.53 4.64 -1.52
C ALA A 41 -5.18 6.02 -1.68
N GLY A 42 -4.73 6.98 -0.87
CA GLY A 42 -5.18 8.37 -1.00
C GLY A 42 -4.82 9.00 -2.35
N SER A 43 -5.24 10.25 -2.54
CA SER A 43 -4.86 11.01 -3.73
C SER A 43 -3.35 11.20 -3.81
N ALA A 44 -2.84 11.32 -5.04
CA ALA A 44 -1.46 11.70 -5.33
C ALA A 44 -0.93 12.83 -4.43
N GLY A 45 -1.72 13.88 -4.22
CA GLY A 45 -1.35 15.01 -3.37
C GLY A 45 -1.27 14.68 -1.87
N MET A 46 -2.16 13.82 -1.37
CA MET A 46 -2.10 13.36 0.02
C MET A 46 -0.90 12.44 0.26
N LEU A 47 -0.64 11.52 -0.67
CA LEU A 47 0.52 10.62 -0.61
C LEU A 47 1.83 11.41 -0.64
N ALA A 48 1.94 12.42 -1.51
CA ALA A 48 3.10 13.31 -1.56
C ALA A 48 3.35 14.00 -0.21
N ARG A 49 2.30 14.50 0.45
CA ARG A 49 2.39 15.10 1.80
C ARG A 49 2.76 14.08 2.88
N SER A 50 2.44 12.81 2.68
CA SER A 50 2.87 11.70 3.54
C SER A 50 4.26 11.15 3.18
N GLY A 51 5.02 11.84 2.32
CA GLY A 51 6.41 11.51 2.01
C GLY A 51 6.58 10.48 0.89
N TRP A 52 5.52 10.14 0.16
CA TRP A 52 5.60 9.30 -1.03
C TRP A 52 6.10 10.11 -2.22
N ASN A 53 6.81 9.46 -3.12
CA ASN A 53 7.12 9.98 -4.44
C ASN A 53 6.52 9.07 -5.52
N SER A 54 6.17 9.64 -6.67
CA SER A 54 5.70 8.87 -7.83
C SER A 54 6.70 7.80 -8.28
N GLY A 55 8.00 8.04 -8.05
CA GLY A 55 9.09 7.11 -8.35
C GLY A 55 9.50 6.16 -7.22
N ASP A 56 8.84 6.20 -6.05
CA ASP A 56 9.18 5.32 -4.92
C ASP A 56 8.86 3.84 -5.21
N MET A 57 7.96 3.57 -6.16
CA MET A 57 7.61 2.22 -6.59
C MET A 57 7.61 2.13 -8.10
N LYS A 58 8.25 1.08 -8.61
CA LYS A 58 8.30 0.74 -10.02
C LYS A 58 7.82 -0.70 -10.21
N THR A 59 7.30 -0.99 -11.39
CA THR A 59 6.99 -2.38 -11.77
C THR A 59 8.25 -3.25 -11.61
N GLY A 60 8.11 -4.38 -10.91
CA GLY A 60 9.22 -5.27 -10.56
C GLY A 60 9.75 -5.11 -9.14
N ASP A 61 9.44 -4.00 -8.45
CA ASP A 61 9.90 -3.80 -7.08
C ASP A 61 9.20 -4.73 -6.10
N LYS A 62 9.94 -5.21 -5.10
CA LYS A 62 9.35 -5.98 -4.00
C LYS A 62 8.87 -5.02 -2.91
N VAL A 63 7.61 -5.16 -2.54
CA VAL A 63 6.99 -4.35 -1.48
C VAL A 63 6.18 -5.24 -0.55
N THR A 64 6.00 -4.78 0.68
CA THR A 64 5.08 -5.39 1.64
C THR A 64 3.99 -4.40 1.96
N VAL A 65 2.75 -4.76 1.64
CA VAL A 65 1.58 -3.90 1.79
C VAL A 65 0.77 -4.39 2.98
N THR A 66 0.59 -3.52 3.96
CA THR A 66 -0.38 -3.72 5.04
C THR A 66 -1.68 -3.03 4.64
N ALA A 67 -2.75 -3.79 4.46
CA ALA A 67 -4.03 -3.27 3.99
C ALA A 67 -5.21 -3.89 4.74
N SER A 68 -6.34 -3.20 4.73
CA SER A 68 -7.63 -3.77 5.15
C SER A 68 -8.30 -4.40 3.93
N PRO A 69 -8.44 -5.73 3.85
CA PRO A 69 -9.02 -6.38 2.68
C PRO A 69 -10.52 -6.13 2.60
N SER A 70 -11.06 -6.19 1.38
CA SER A 70 -12.50 -6.20 1.16
C SER A 70 -13.14 -7.42 1.81
N ARG A 71 -14.32 -7.21 2.42
CA ARG A 71 -15.09 -8.27 3.08
C ARG A 71 -15.67 -9.30 2.08
N ASN A 72 -15.66 -8.98 0.79
CA ASN A 72 -16.35 -9.76 -0.24
C ASN A 72 -15.45 -10.81 -0.91
N GLY A 73 -14.29 -11.13 -0.33
CA GLY A 73 -13.35 -12.13 -0.88
C GLY A 73 -12.61 -11.71 -2.16
N ARG A 74 -12.79 -10.46 -2.60
CA ARG A 74 -12.01 -9.89 -3.71
C ARG A 74 -10.59 -9.60 -3.25
N THR A 75 -9.61 -9.75 -4.13
CA THR A 75 -8.20 -9.39 -3.91
C THR A 75 -7.98 -7.88 -3.97
N VAL A 76 -8.82 -7.13 -3.27
CA VAL A 76 -8.71 -5.68 -3.16
C VAL A 76 -8.77 -5.24 -1.71
N GLY A 77 -8.10 -4.15 -1.38
CA GLY A 77 -8.07 -3.62 -0.02
C GLY A 77 -7.64 -2.16 0.06
N LEU A 78 -7.87 -1.55 1.21
CA LEU A 78 -7.42 -0.18 1.49
C LEU A 78 -6.03 -0.22 2.13
N ILE A 79 -5.05 0.46 1.53
CA ILE A 79 -3.70 0.56 2.09
C ILE A 79 -3.80 1.20 3.48
N SER A 80 -3.04 0.66 4.43
CA SER A 80 -2.71 1.32 5.69
C SER A 80 -1.25 1.78 5.67
N GLU A 81 -0.36 0.90 5.21
CA GLU A 81 1.08 1.14 5.14
C GLU A 81 1.72 0.30 4.03
N VAL A 82 2.77 0.81 3.41
CA VAL A 82 3.62 0.10 2.45
C VAL A 82 5.06 0.18 2.92
N LYS A 83 5.72 -0.98 3.00
CA LYS A 83 7.16 -1.08 3.23
C LYS A 83 7.86 -1.40 1.91
N LEU A 84 8.74 -0.51 1.49
CA LEU A 84 9.56 -0.68 0.29
C LEU A 84 10.77 -1.59 0.58
N ALA A 85 11.36 -2.15 -0.48
CA ALA A 85 12.61 -2.92 -0.39
C ALA A 85 13.77 -2.10 0.20
N SER A 86 13.76 -0.78 0.03
CA SER A 86 14.73 0.14 0.64
C SER A 86 14.62 0.25 2.16
N GLY A 87 13.59 -0.33 2.77
CA GLY A 87 13.28 -0.19 4.20
C GLY A 87 12.41 1.03 4.53
N LYS A 88 12.16 1.92 3.55
CA LYS A 88 11.26 3.06 3.71
C LYS A 88 9.83 2.57 3.93
N VAL A 89 9.18 3.13 4.95
CA VAL A 89 7.80 2.84 5.32
C VAL A 89 6.93 4.05 4.99
N LEU A 90 5.82 3.79 4.30
CA LEU A 90 4.97 4.79 3.66
C LEU A 90 3.51 4.57 4.06
N GLY A 91 2.92 5.52 4.81
CA GLY A 91 1.53 5.44 5.27
C GLY A 91 0.52 5.83 4.18
N ALA A 92 -0.71 5.33 4.25
CA ALA A 92 -1.71 5.44 3.16
C ALA A 92 -2.21 6.85 2.77
N GLY A 93 -1.68 7.92 3.38
CA GLY A 93 -2.15 9.30 3.14
C GLY A 93 -3.51 9.63 3.77
N PHE A 94 -4.27 8.63 4.22
CA PHE A 94 -5.50 8.79 4.98
C PHE A 94 -5.20 9.10 6.45
N GLY A 95 -4.66 10.30 6.73
CA GLY A 95 -4.65 10.90 8.06
C GLY A 95 -4.00 10.12 9.20
N ALA A 96 -3.10 9.16 8.94
CA ALA A 96 -2.25 8.62 9.99
C ALA A 96 -1.18 9.68 10.32
N PRO A 97 -1.03 10.10 11.59
CA PRO A 97 0.06 10.99 11.96
C PRO A 97 1.39 10.31 11.60
N PRO A 98 2.42 11.08 11.18
CA PRO A 98 3.74 10.52 10.93
C PRO A 98 4.20 9.73 12.18
N PRO A 99 4.81 8.54 12.03
CA PRO A 99 5.36 7.81 13.15
C PRO A 99 6.50 8.66 13.75
N GLY A 100 6.20 9.39 14.81
CA GLY A 100 7.13 10.33 15.45
C GLY A 100 6.48 11.51 16.16
N VAL A 101 5.22 11.84 15.89
CA VAL A 101 4.49 12.84 16.70
C VAL A 101 3.60 12.10 17.68
N ALA A 102 4.14 11.86 18.87
CA ALA A 102 3.32 11.53 20.03
C ALA A 102 2.25 12.64 20.18
N PRO A 103 0.99 12.32 20.58
CA PRO A 103 0.05 13.35 20.96
C PRO A 103 0.62 14.04 22.20
N GLY A 104 1.12 15.26 22.03
CA GLY A 104 1.55 16.09 23.15
C GLY A 104 0.32 16.50 23.97
N ASN A 105 0.36 16.18 25.26
CA ASN A 105 -0.47 16.84 26.28
C ASN A 105 0.06 18.25 26.54
#